data_AF-A0A817J4M9-F1
#
_entry.id   AF-A0A817J4M9-F1
#
_cell.length_a   1.000
_cell.length_b   1.000
_cell.length_c   1.000
_cell.angle_alpha   90.00
_cell.angle_beta   90.00
_cell.angle_gamma   90.00
#
_symmetry.space_group_name_H-M   'P 1'
#
loop_
_entity.id
_entity.type
_entity.pdbx_description
1 polymer ?
#
loop_
_entity_poly.entity_id
_entity_poly.type
_entity_poly.pdbx_seq_one_letter_code
_entity_poly.pdbx_strand_id
1 'polypeptide(L)'
;MPWKETWEEKAIRKRSSLVDLIPKEWRLPESILKSLPKDSTVIPSQCGILSELDLEITEIDDIDELARRISICFKDQFNIKGVETTMGYVGYLGDILEYNSILVDCVLSLGAVVYVKTTVPQTLMLAETRSNLLGVTVNPRNRELSCGGSSGGEGSLVALKGSICGFGTDIGGSVRTPAAVNGIYGLRPTEGRFPYGLVKNSLERQESVSSVVGPITRSLANVRTILKAIMEAKPWLVDPKVHNIRWREDMFQESQAAKLSFGVIRFDHHVHLSPPVQRAIDMAVTAL
;
A
#
# COMPACT_ATOMS: atom_id res chain seq x y z
N MET A 1 9.29 34.62 14.16
CA MET A 1 7.87 35.02 14.02
C MET A 1 7.01 33.88 14.52
N PRO A 2 5.99 34.09 15.37
CA PRO A 2 5.02 33.03 15.65
C PRO A 2 4.32 32.64 14.34
N TRP A 3 4.09 31.34 14.14
CA TRP A 3 3.36 30.84 12.99
C TRP A 3 1.96 31.49 12.96
N LYS A 4 1.51 31.97 11.80
CA LYS A 4 0.17 32.59 11.64
C LYS A 4 -0.99 31.63 11.89
N GLU A 5 -0.73 30.32 11.85
CA GLU A 5 -1.69 29.22 12.00
C GLU A 5 -0.96 28.09 12.76
N THR A 6 -1.63 27.48 13.74
CA THR A 6 -1.13 26.33 14.50
C THR A 6 -1.10 25.06 13.64
N TRP A 7 -0.41 24.00 14.08
CA TRP A 7 -0.39 22.76 13.30
C TRP A 7 -1.76 22.04 13.38
N GLU A 8 -2.49 22.22 14.48
CA GLU A 8 -3.83 21.70 14.70
C GLU A 8 -4.83 22.30 13.70
N GLU A 9 -4.82 23.63 13.56
CA GLU A 9 -5.64 24.37 12.60
C GLU A 9 -5.38 23.90 11.17
N LYS A 10 -4.09 23.77 10.79
CA LYS A 10 -3.67 23.24 9.48
C LYS A 10 -4.20 21.82 9.24
N ALA A 11 -4.09 20.95 10.24
CA ALA A 11 -4.52 19.57 10.12
C ALA A 11 -6.04 19.45 10.01
N ILE A 12 -6.79 20.24 10.79
CA ILE A 12 -8.26 20.33 10.69
C ILE A 12 -8.66 20.81 9.29
N ARG A 13 -8.08 21.92 8.81
CA ARG A 13 -8.36 22.46 7.47
C ARG A 13 -8.08 21.45 6.37
N LYS A 14 -6.95 20.73 6.45
CA LYS A 14 -6.63 19.67 5.48
C LYS A 14 -7.68 18.56 5.52
N ARG A 15 -8.04 18.03 6.69
CA ARG A 15 -9.05 16.96 6.82
C ARG A 15 -10.41 17.40 6.28
N SER A 16 -10.86 18.62 6.60
CA SER A 16 -12.09 19.20 6.06
C SER A 16 -12.05 19.29 4.54
N SER A 17 -10.96 19.81 3.97
CA SER A 17 -10.82 19.91 2.51
C SER A 17 -10.87 18.56 1.80
N LEU A 18 -10.31 17.50 2.41
CA LEU A 18 -10.36 16.15 1.83
C LEU A 18 -11.78 15.56 1.86
N VAL A 19 -12.55 15.81 2.93
CA VAL A 19 -13.96 15.39 3.01
C VAL A 19 -14.80 16.12 1.96
N ASP A 20 -14.52 17.40 1.72
CA ASP A 20 -15.24 18.22 0.74
C ASP A 20 -14.99 17.78 -0.71
N LEU A 21 -13.89 17.08 -1.00
CA LEU A 21 -13.64 16.47 -2.31
C LEU A 21 -14.53 15.27 -2.62
N ILE A 22 -15.17 14.66 -1.61
CA ILE A 22 -16.05 13.50 -1.79
C ILE A 22 -17.46 13.99 -2.14
N PRO A 23 -17.98 13.68 -3.35
CA PRO A 23 -19.35 14.00 -3.75
C PRO A 23 -20.36 13.47 -2.73
N LYS A 24 -21.46 14.22 -2.50
CA LYS A 24 -22.41 13.90 -1.43
C LYS A 24 -23.06 12.53 -1.62
N GLU A 25 -23.32 12.17 -2.86
CA GLU A 25 -23.85 10.88 -3.32
C GLU A 25 -22.90 9.70 -3.06
N TRP A 26 -21.60 9.95 -2.87
CA TRP A 26 -20.59 8.92 -2.58
C TRP A 26 -20.22 8.86 -1.08
N ARG A 27 -20.83 9.69 -0.24
CA ARG A 27 -20.63 9.66 1.21
C ARG A 27 -21.49 8.57 1.83
N LEU A 28 -20.92 7.84 2.79
CA LEU A 28 -21.67 6.85 3.55
C LEU A 28 -22.90 7.49 4.22
N PRO A 29 -24.06 6.79 4.24
CA PRO A 29 -25.23 7.24 4.97
C PRO A 29 -24.93 7.53 6.45
N GLU A 30 -25.56 8.56 6.99
CA GLU A 30 -25.41 8.95 8.41
C GLU A 30 -25.75 7.81 9.38
N SER A 31 -26.69 6.94 8.99
CA SER A 31 -27.05 5.72 9.74
C SER A 31 -25.86 4.78 9.94
N ILE A 32 -25.00 4.63 8.93
CA ILE A 32 -23.79 3.82 8.98
C ILE A 32 -22.70 4.54 9.78
N LEU A 33 -22.52 5.85 9.56
CA LEU A 33 -21.48 6.63 10.23
C LEU A 33 -21.68 6.69 11.76
N LYS A 34 -22.93 6.77 12.23
CA LYS A 34 -23.26 6.78 13.67
C LYS A 34 -22.98 5.44 14.37
N SER A 35 -22.92 4.34 13.63
CA SER A 35 -22.77 3.00 14.18
C SER A 35 -21.90 2.13 13.26
N LEU A 36 -20.66 2.55 13.03
CA LEU A 36 -19.74 1.81 12.18
C LEU A 36 -19.45 0.41 12.76
N PRO A 37 -19.59 -0.66 11.96
CA PRO A 37 -19.28 -2.01 12.41
C PRO A 37 -17.80 -2.15 12.76
N LYS A 38 -17.50 -3.08 13.68
CA LYS A 38 -16.12 -3.42 14.04
C LYS A 38 -15.34 -3.92 12.82
N ASP A 39 -15.97 -4.75 12.02
CA ASP A 39 -15.50 -5.17 10.71
C ASP A 39 -16.11 -4.25 9.63
N SER A 40 -15.28 -3.39 9.04
CA SER A 40 -15.65 -2.49 7.94
C SER A 40 -15.59 -3.14 6.57
N THR A 41 -15.08 -4.37 6.44
CA THR A 41 -15.03 -5.06 5.14
C THR A 41 -16.41 -5.40 4.58
N VAL A 42 -17.44 -5.38 5.43
CA VAL A 42 -18.84 -5.55 5.02
C VAL A 42 -19.45 -4.29 4.41
N ILE A 43 -18.89 -3.11 4.69
CA ILE A 43 -19.48 -1.82 4.31
C ILE A 43 -19.65 -1.68 2.79
N PRO A 44 -18.67 -2.01 1.91
CA PRO A 44 -18.86 -1.91 0.47
C PRO A 44 -20.15 -2.58 -0.02
N SER A 45 -20.43 -3.81 0.44
CA SER A 45 -21.64 -4.57 0.08
C SER A 45 -22.94 -4.07 0.71
N GLN A 46 -22.87 -3.30 1.81
CA GLN A 46 -24.03 -2.91 2.62
C GLN A 46 -24.34 -1.41 2.58
N CYS A 47 -23.46 -0.59 1.99
CA CYS A 47 -23.56 0.85 2.05
C CYS A 47 -24.68 1.44 1.17
N GLY A 48 -25.18 0.69 0.20
CA GLY A 48 -26.21 1.12 -0.74
C GLY A 48 -25.74 2.16 -1.78
N ILE A 49 -24.42 2.39 -1.88
CA ILE A 49 -23.82 3.32 -2.86
C ILE A 49 -23.43 2.59 -4.14
N LEU A 50 -22.88 1.38 -4.01
CA LEU A 50 -22.35 0.59 -5.12
C LEU A 50 -23.50 -0.14 -5.84
N SER A 51 -23.51 -0.06 -7.17
CA SER A 51 -24.39 -0.88 -8.00
C SER A 51 -23.98 -2.35 -7.98
N GLU A 52 -24.83 -3.25 -8.51
CA GLU A 52 -24.48 -4.68 -8.64
C GLU A 52 -23.18 -4.87 -9.43
N LEU A 53 -23.00 -4.13 -10.53
CA LEU A 53 -21.78 -4.15 -11.33
C LEU A 53 -20.57 -3.64 -10.53
N ASP A 54 -20.73 -2.59 -9.73
CA ASP A 54 -19.62 -2.08 -8.91
C ASP A 54 -19.19 -3.13 -7.87
N LEU A 55 -20.16 -3.84 -7.27
CA LEU A 55 -19.89 -4.93 -6.34
C LEU A 55 -19.17 -6.08 -7.04
N GLU A 56 -19.64 -6.51 -8.21
CA GLU A 56 -18.95 -7.51 -9.03
C GLU A 56 -17.49 -7.09 -9.30
N ILE A 57 -17.26 -5.84 -9.70
CA ILE A 57 -15.90 -5.30 -9.92
C ILE A 57 -15.05 -5.40 -8.66
N THR A 58 -15.60 -5.07 -7.48
CA THR A 58 -14.84 -5.17 -6.22
C THR A 58 -14.46 -6.62 -5.86
N GLU A 59 -15.22 -7.60 -6.33
CA GLU A 59 -14.93 -9.03 -6.09
C GLU A 59 -13.91 -9.59 -7.08
N ILE A 60 -13.60 -8.90 -8.18
CA ILE A 60 -12.58 -9.37 -9.12
C ILE A 60 -11.19 -9.20 -8.50
N ASP A 61 -10.51 -10.33 -8.33
CA ASP A 61 -9.13 -10.42 -7.84
C ASP A 61 -8.12 -10.62 -8.97
N ASP A 62 -8.57 -10.72 -10.22
CA ASP A 62 -7.71 -10.97 -11.38
C ASP A 62 -7.40 -9.67 -12.15
N ILE A 63 -6.13 -9.27 -12.12
CA ILE A 63 -5.63 -8.14 -12.90
C ILE A 63 -5.70 -8.39 -14.40
N ASP A 64 -5.66 -9.62 -14.89
CA ASP A 64 -5.73 -9.92 -16.33
C ASP A 64 -7.12 -9.61 -16.90
N GLU A 65 -8.18 -9.84 -16.12
CA GLU A 65 -9.56 -9.45 -16.46
C GLU A 65 -9.75 -7.92 -16.38
N LEU A 66 -9.07 -7.28 -15.42
CA LEU A 66 -9.08 -5.82 -15.21
C LEU A 66 -7.97 -5.06 -15.96
N ALA A 67 -7.24 -5.72 -16.86
CA ALA A 67 -5.97 -5.26 -17.44
C ALA A 67 -6.04 -3.95 -18.23
N ARG A 68 -7.23 -3.38 -18.42
CA ARG A 68 -7.43 -2.09 -19.09
C ARG A 68 -7.77 -0.92 -18.16
N ARG A 69 -7.95 -1.15 -16.85
CA ARG A 69 -8.33 -0.12 -15.86
C ARG A 69 -7.86 -0.47 -14.44
N ILE A 70 -6.56 -0.70 -14.25
CA ILE A 70 -6.02 -0.97 -12.91
C ILE A 70 -6.12 0.32 -12.08
N SER A 71 -7.09 0.38 -11.17
CA SER A 71 -7.13 1.41 -10.13
C SER A 71 -6.02 1.11 -9.11
N ILE A 72 -5.04 1.99 -9.04
CA ILE A 72 -3.86 1.85 -8.18
C ILE A 72 -3.85 3.00 -7.17
N CYS A 73 -3.56 2.65 -5.92
CA CYS A 73 -3.28 3.60 -4.87
C CYS A 73 -1.78 3.69 -4.58
N PHE A 74 -1.35 4.85 -4.08
CA PHE A 74 0.04 5.08 -3.71
C PHE A 74 0.16 5.63 -2.30
N LYS A 75 1.11 5.08 -1.55
CA LYS A 75 1.51 5.56 -0.22
C LYS A 75 1.83 7.07 -0.30
N ASP A 76 1.47 7.84 0.73
CA ASP A 76 1.81 9.29 0.83
C ASP A 76 3.32 9.55 1.06
N GLN A 77 4.11 9.04 0.14
CA GLN A 77 5.55 9.11 0.00
C GLN A 77 5.93 9.21 -1.48
N PHE A 78 5.11 8.62 -2.36
CA PHE A 78 5.22 8.78 -3.80
C PHE A 78 4.72 10.15 -4.21
N ASN A 79 5.48 10.81 -5.08
CA ASN A 79 5.13 12.09 -5.67
C ASN A 79 4.17 11.84 -6.84
N ILE A 80 3.07 12.60 -6.86
CA ILE A 80 2.13 12.64 -7.97
C ILE A 80 2.02 14.10 -8.37
N LYS A 81 2.22 14.39 -9.66
CA LYS A 81 2.22 15.74 -10.20
C LYS A 81 0.93 16.47 -9.84
N GLY A 82 1.07 17.68 -9.30
CA GLY A 82 -0.08 18.51 -8.91
C GLY A 82 -0.78 18.06 -7.63
N VAL A 83 -0.25 17.04 -6.93
CA VAL A 83 -0.81 16.51 -5.68
C VAL A 83 0.24 16.61 -4.57
N GLU A 84 -0.19 17.04 -3.39
CA GLU A 84 0.69 17.16 -2.22
C GLU A 84 1.28 15.80 -1.81
N THR A 85 2.53 15.82 -1.35
CA THR A 85 3.18 14.65 -0.72
C THR A 85 3.72 15.04 0.64
N THR A 86 3.04 14.57 1.70
CA THR A 86 3.24 15.09 3.06
C THR A 86 4.06 14.18 3.96
N MET A 87 4.04 12.85 3.73
CA MET A 87 4.63 11.85 4.63
C MET A 87 4.15 12.00 6.09
N GLY A 88 2.94 12.50 6.28
CA GLY A 88 2.34 12.80 7.58
C GLY A 88 2.92 14.05 8.28
N TYR A 89 3.81 14.82 7.63
CA TYR A 89 4.30 16.10 8.15
C TYR A 89 3.31 17.23 7.84
N VAL A 90 2.80 17.87 8.90
CA VAL A 90 1.98 19.09 8.76
C VAL A 90 2.77 20.22 8.10
N GLY A 91 4.09 20.27 8.30
CA GLY A 91 4.97 21.25 7.69
C GLY A 91 5.13 21.13 6.17
N TYR A 92 4.72 20.01 5.57
CA TYR A 92 4.77 19.79 4.11
C TYR A 92 3.45 20.10 3.41
N LEU A 93 2.45 20.60 4.13
CA LEU A 93 1.23 21.10 3.50
C LEU A 93 1.53 22.29 2.59
N GLY A 94 0.96 22.26 1.39
CA GLY A 94 1.18 23.21 0.31
C GLY A 94 2.38 22.88 -0.58
N ASP A 95 3.19 21.88 -0.24
CA ASP A 95 4.32 21.45 -1.07
C ASP A 95 3.83 20.52 -2.20
N ILE A 96 3.51 21.14 -3.33
CA ILE A 96 3.02 20.48 -4.54
C ILE A 96 4.17 20.39 -5.53
N LEU A 97 4.48 19.16 -5.95
CA LEU A 97 5.54 18.89 -6.91
C LEU A 97 4.96 18.79 -8.33
N GLU A 98 5.74 19.26 -9.31
CA GLU A 98 5.37 19.26 -10.73
C GLU A 98 5.83 18.01 -11.49
N TYR A 99 6.27 16.99 -10.74
CA TYR A 99 6.75 15.72 -11.27
C TYR A 99 6.20 14.53 -10.48
N ASN A 100 6.11 13.40 -11.16
CA ASN A 100 5.76 12.12 -10.58
C ASN A 100 7.01 11.41 -10.03
N SER A 101 6.83 10.50 -9.07
CA SER A 101 7.83 9.45 -8.83
C SER A 101 7.94 8.54 -10.05
N ILE A 102 9.12 7.95 -10.29
CA ILE A 102 9.33 7.17 -11.53
C ILE A 102 8.39 5.96 -11.62
N LEU A 103 8.05 5.33 -10.49
CA LEU A 103 7.06 4.25 -10.48
C LEU A 103 5.66 4.73 -10.86
N VAL A 104 5.28 5.96 -10.48
CA VAL A 104 3.98 6.54 -10.85
C VAL A 104 3.92 6.73 -12.36
N ASP A 105 4.97 7.30 -12.98
CA ASP A 105 5.05 7.40 -14.45
C ASP A 105 5.01 6.02 -15.12
N CYS A 106 5.71 5.04 -14.56
CA CYS A 106 5.73 3.68 -15.07
C CYS A 106 4.32 3.06 -15.09
N VAL A 107 3.57 3.11 -13.99
CA VAL A 107 2.21 2.54 -13.97
C VAL A 107 1.24 3.32 -14.85
N LEU A 108 1.37 4.64 -14.95
CA LEU A 108 0.55 5.46 -15.85
C LEU A 108 0.83 5.09 -17.32
N SER A 109 2.08 4.82 -17.69
CA SER A 109 2.45 4.36 -19.03
C SER A 109 1.88 2.99 -19.39
N LEU A 110 1.56 2.18 -18.38
CA LEU A 110 0.88 0.89 -18.51
C LEU A 110 -0.65 1.01 -18.54
N GLY A 111 -1.20 2.23 -18.51
CA GLY A 111 -2.64 2.49 -18.56
C GLY A 111 -3.35 2.40 -17.20
N ALA A 112 -2.61 2.38 -16.08
CA ALA A 112 -3.21 2.41 -14.76
C ALA A 112 -3.84 3.77 -14.45
N VAL A 113 -4.86 3.77 -13.60
CA VAL A 113 -5.50 4.98 -13.07
C VAL A 113 -5.08 5.17 -11.63
N VAL A 114 -4.40 6.29 -11.37
CA VAL A 114 -4.04 6.70 -10.00
C VAL A 114 -5.07 7.69 -9.50
N TYR A 115 -5.79 7.31 -8.43
CA TYR A 115 -6.96 8.07 -7.97
C TYR A 115 -6.88 8.50 -6.50
N VAL A 116 -5.99 7.90 -5.72
CA VAL A 116 -5.88 8.19 -4.28
C VAL A 116 -4.45 8.01 -3.77
N LYS A 117 -4.10 8.88 -2.81
CA LYS A 117 -2.93 8.68 -1.94
C LYS A 117 -3.38 8.17 -0.59
N THR A 118 -2.70 7.16 -0.08
CA THR A 118 -3.06 6.56 1.20
C THR A 118 -2.25 7.11 2.35
N THR A 119 -2.85 7.04 3.53
CA THR A 119 -2.29 7.51 4.80
C THR A 119 -1.01 6.76 5.17
N VAL A 120 -0.11 7.49 5.82
CA VAL A 120 1.14 6.98 6.40
C VAL A 120 1.29 7.50 7.83
N PRO A 121 2.07 6.83 8.69
CA PRO A 121 2.48 7.43 9.94
C PRO A 121 3.40 8.62 9.68
N GLN A 122 3.39 9.57 10.61
CA GLN A 122 4.31 10.70 10.56
C GLN A 122 5.75 10.18 10.48
N THR A 123 6.53 10.73 9.54
CA THR A 123 7.94 10.36 9.25
C THR A 123 8.15 9.00 8.60
N LEU A 124 7.11 8.19 8.41
CA LEU A 124 7.17 6.80 7.92
C LEU A 124 7.81 5.78 8.89
N MET A 125 8.31 6.21 10.05
CA MET A 125 9.09 5.40 10.99
C MET A 125 8.25 4.81 12.13
N LEU A 126 7.12 4.19 11.79
CA LEU A 126 6.25 3.50 12.75
C LEU A 126 5.60 2.27 12.10
N ALA A 127 5.51 1.16 12.86
CA ALA A 127 4.82 -0.06 12.45
C ALA A 127 3.28 0.01 12.66
N GLU A 128 2.74 1.22 12.67
CA GLU A 128 1.33 1.60 12.74
C GLU A 128 1.12 2.80 11.81
N THR A 129 -0.12 3.19 11.55
CA THR A 129 -0.43 4.33 10.67
C THR A 129 -1.16 5.42 11.44
N ARG A 130 -0.36 6.34 12.01
CA ARG A 130 -0.84 7.49 12.78
C ARG A 130 -0.03 8.75 12.45
N SER A 131 -0.72 9.84 12.14
CA SER A 131 -0.11 11.16 11.99
C SER A 131 -0.98 12.25 12.63
N ASN A 132 -0.35 13.35 13.04
CA ASN A 132 -1.06 14.55 13.48
C ASN A 132 -1.92 15.17 12.36
N LEU A 133 -1.55 14.88 11.10
CA LEU A 133 -2.23 15.40 9.91
C LEU A 133 -3.56 14.70 9.63
N LEU A 134 -3.53 13.38 9.41
CA LEU A 134 -4.71 12.61 8.98
C LEU A 134 -5.30 11.71 10.08
N GLY A 135 -4.71 11.72 11.28
CA GLY A 135 -5.17 10.90 12.40
C GLY A 135 -4.70 9.45 12.30
N VAL A 136 -5.53 8.53 12.76
CA VAL A 136 -5.22 7.09 12.82
C VAL A 136 -5.95 6.36 11.70
N THR A 137 -5.23 5.52 10.97
CA THR A 137 -5.83 4.52 10.06
C THR A 137 -5.94 3.20 10.81
N VAL A 138 -7.12 2.61 10.78
CA VAL A 138 -7.44 1.38 11.52
C VAL A 138 -7.51 0.17 10.58
N ASN A 139 -7.37 -1.02 11.13
CA ASN A 139 -7.56 -2.27 10.40
C ASN A 139 -9.03 -2.42 9.97
N PRO A 140 -9.33 -2.74 8.71
CA PRO A 140 -10.70 -2.80 8.25
C PRO A 140 -11.44 -4.03 8.76
N ARG A 141 -10.77 -5.14 9.13
CA ARG A 141 -11.43 -6.30 9.73
C ARG A 141 -11.76 -6.10 11.20
N ASN A 142 -11.04 -5.19 11.86
CA ASN A 142 -11.30 -4.82 13.25
C ASN A 142 -10.78 -3.40 13.51
N ARG A 143 -11.69 -2.43 13.56
CA ARG A 143 -11.39 -1.00 13.75
C ARG A 143 -10.72 -0.66 15.08
N GLU A 144 -10.70 -1.57 16.04
CA GLU A 144 -9.98 -1.41 17.31
C GLU A 144 -8.49 -1.79 17.21
N LEU A 145 -8.06 -2.33 16.07
CA LEU A 145 -6.68 -2.78 15.83
C LEU A 145 -5.95 -1.88 14.84
N SER A 146 -4.62 -1.87 14.97
CA SER A 146 -3.73 -1.22 14.01
C SER A 146 -3.79 -1.90 12.64
N CYS A 147 -3.79 -1.10 11.56
CA CYS A 147 -3.60 -1.58 10.19
C CYS A 147 -2.13 -1.88 9.85
N GLY A 148 -1.23 -1.78 10.82
CA GLY A 148 0.21 -1.86 10.59
C GLY A 148 0.76 -0.59 9.95
N GLY A 149 2.03 -0.62 9.58
CA GLY A 149 2.70 0.53 9.02
C GLY A 149 4.10 0.23 8.48
N SER A 150 4.69 1.16 7.73
CA SER A 150 4.17 2.51 7.46
C SER A 150 3.26 2.63 6.23
N SER A 151 3.01 1.53 5.50
CA SER A 151 2.07 1.51 4.37
C SER A 151 0.68 1.01 4.80
N GLY A 152 0.20 1.39 5.99
CA GLY A 152 -1.07 0.89 6.52
C GLY A 152 -2.29 1.42 5.79
N GLY A 153 -2.21 2.64 5.22
CA GLY A 153 -3.25 3.15 4.32
C GLY A 153 -3.44 2.25 3.08
N GLU A 154 -2.34 1.82 2.45
CA GLU A 154 -2.37 0.84 1.35
C GLU A 154 -2.99 -0.48 1.82
N GLY A 155 -2.53 -0.99 2.96
CA GLY A 155 -3.02 -2.23 3.55
C GLY A 155 -4.52 -2.24 3.81
N SER A 156 -5.03 -1.18 4.45
CA SER A 156 -6.46 -1.04 4.74
C SER A 156 -7.29 -0.86 3.47
N LEU A 157 -6.85 -0.02 2.52
CA LEU A 157 -7.62 0.27 1.32
C LEU A 157 -7.72 -0.95 0.38
N VAL A 158 -6.61 -1.67 0.20
CA VAL A 158 -6.59 -2.92 -0.59
C VAL A 158 -7.45 -3.99 0.07
N ALA A 159 -7.38 -4.14 1.40
CA ALA A 159 -8.22 -5.10 2.12
C ALA A 159 -9.73 -4.73 2.10
N LEU A 160 -10.06 -3.44 1.95
CA LEU A 160 -11.43 -2.96 1.72
C LEU A 160 -11.91 -3.09 0.27
N LYS A 161 -11.10 -3.67 -0.63
CA LYS A 161 -11.39 -3.77 -2.06
C LYS A 161 -11.53 -2.42 -2.76
N GLY A 162 -11.06 -1.34 -2.12
CA GLY A 162 -11.05 -0.01 -2.73
C GLY A 162 -9.97 0.12 -3.79
N SER A 163 -8.91 -0.69 -3.72
CA SER A 163 -7.85 -0.78 -4.72
C SER A 163 -7.45 -2.24 -4.98
N ILE A 164 -7.14 -2.56 -6.22
CA ILE A 164 -6.65 -3.90 -6.61
C ILE A 164 -5.18 -4.06 -6.21
N CYS A 165 -4.43 -2.96 -6.27
CA CYS A 165 -3.02 -2.89 -5.95
C CYS A 165 -2.67 -1.58 -5.26
N GLY A 166 -1.84 -1.73 -4.23
CA GLY A 166 -1.15 -0.63 -3.60
C GLY A 166 0.36 -0.72 -3.75
N PHE A 167 1.04 0.42 -3.75
CA PHE A 167 2.50 0.47 -3.65
C PHE A 167 2.94 1.09 -2.33
N GLY A 168 3.65 0.29 -1.54
CA GLY A 168 4.29 0.71 -0.31
C GLY A 168 5.81 0.72 -0.42
N THR A 169 6.46 1.13 0.66
CA THR A 169 7.91 1.02 0.83
C THR A 169 8.24 0.20 2.06
N ASP A 170 9.36 -0.52 2.03
CA ASP A 170 9.78 -1.46 3.08
C ASP A 170 11.29 -1.32 3.32
N ILE A 171 11.63 -0.76 4.48
CA ILE A 171 13.00 -0.78 5.04
C ILE A 171 13.11 -1.79 6.19
N GLY A 172 12.08 -1.85 7.04
CA GLY A 172 12.01 -2.70 8.23
C GLY A 172 10.70 -3.46 8.39
N GLY A 173 9.96 -3.70 7.30
CA GLY A 173 8.67 -4.42 7.32
C GLY A 173 7.48 -3.63 6.79
N SER A 174 7.69 -2.42 6.28
CA SER A 174 6.58 -1.49 5.99
C SER A 174 5.68 -1.84 4.79
N VAL A 175 5.99 -2.89 4.02
CA VAL A 175 5.05 -3.53 3.08
C VAL A 175 4.48 -4.82 3.70
N ARG A 176 5.35 -5.62 4.32
CA ARG A 176 4.99 -6.94 4.87
C ARG A 176 4.08 -6.87 6.09
N THR A 177 4.35 -5.96 7.03
CA THR A 177 3.55 -5.74 8.25
C THR A 177 2.11 -5.36 7.93
N PRO A 178 1.82 -4.30 7.13
CA PRO A 178 0.43 -3.99 6.78
C PRO A 178 -0.22 -5.10 5.96
N ALA A 179 0.49 -5.79 5.06
CA ALA A 179 -0.09 -6.93 4.36
C ALA A 179 -0.52 -8.05 5.33
N ALA A 180 0.36 -8.44 6.26
CA ALA A 180 0.11 -9.52 7.21
C ALA A 180 -1.08 -9.22 8.14
N VAL A 181 -1.14 -8.02 8.73
CA VAL A 181 -2.20 -7.69 9.71
C VAL A 181 -3.56 -7.43 9.06
N ASN A 182 -3.60 -7.00 7.80
CA ASN A 182 -4.84 -6.83 7.05
C ASN A 182 -5.27 -8.13 6.31
N GLY A 183 -4.46 -9.19 6.36
CA GLY A 183 -4.78 -10.49 5.78
C GLY A 183 -4.74 -10.50 4.26
N ILE A 184 -3.76 -9.82 3.67
CA ILE A 184 -3.53 -9.69 2.22
C ILE A 184 -2.05 -9.95 1.88
N TYR A 185 -1.67 -9.91 0.60
CA TYR A 185 -0.33 -10.24 0.13
C TYR A 185 0.53 -8.99 -0.05
N GLY A 186 1.78 -9.05 0.40
CA GLY A 186 2.76 -7.99 0.20
C GLY A 186 4.14 -8.57 -0.12
N LEU A 187 4.78 -8.06 -1.17
CA LEU A 187 6.12 -8.48 -1.57
C LEU A 187 7.13 -7.39 -1.24
N ARG A 188 8.13 -7.72 -0.41
CA ARG A 188 9.38 -6.95 -0.34
C ARG A 188 10.37 -7.55 -1.35
N PRO A 189 10.58 -6.95 -2.52
CA PRO A 189 11.55 -7.47 -3.46
C PRO A 189 12.99 -7.18 -3.00
N THR A 190 13.96 -7.77 -3.70
CA THR A 190 15.36 -7.35 -3.60
C THR A 190 15.49 -5.87 -3.93
N GLU A 191 16.48 -5.21 -3.32
CA GLU A 191 16.87 -3.85 -3.67
C GLU A 191 17.11 -3.69 -5.17
N GLY A 192 16.77 -2.52 -5.70
CA GLY A 192 16.93 -2.20 -7.11
C GLY A 192 16.00 -2.96 -8.05
N ARG A 193 14.99 -3.69 -7.53
CA ARG A 193 14.02 -4.39 -8.39
C ARG A 193 12.89 -3.50 -8.88
N PHE A 194 12.43 -2.53 -8.09
CA PHE A 194 11.40 -1.57 -8.49
C PHE A 194 11.98 -0.16 -8.54
N PRO A 195 11.43 0.75 -9.38
CA PRO A 195 11.77 2.16 -9.33
C PRO A 195 11.58 2.75 -7.94
N TYR A 196 12.57 3.52 -7.49
CA TYR A 196 12.56 4.29 -6.25
C TYR A 196 12.85 5.77 -6.51
N GLY A 197 13.27 6.13 -7.72
CA GLY A 197 13.62 7.50 -8.07
C GLY A 197 12.46 8.47 -7.82
N LEU A 198 12.83 9.64 -7.29
CA LEU A 198 11.90 10.73 -6.97
C LEU A 198 10.80 10.33 -5.98
N VAL A 199 11.03 9.36 -5.09
CA VAL A 199 10.18 9.05 -3.93
C VAL A 199 10.73 9.82 -2.72
N LYS A 200 9.87 10.57 -1.99
CA LYS A 200 10.32 11.34 -0.82
C LYS A 200 10.76 10.40 0.32
N ASN A 201 11.68 10.84 1.17
CA ASN A 201 12.09 10.07 2.34
C ASN A 201 12.48 11.02 3.49
N SER A 202 12.26 10.59 4.73
CA SER A 202 12.68 11.33 5.93
C SER A 202 14.18 11.26 6.18
N LEU A 203 14.86 10.24 5.63
CA LEU A 203 16.30 10.00 5.75
C LEU A 203 16.92 9.88 4.35
N GLU A 204 16.95 10.99 3.61
CA GLU A 204 17.58 11.01 2.29
C GLU A 204 19.07 10.64 2.37
N ARG A 205 19.57 9.91 1.35
CA ARG A 205 20.98 9.49 1.19
C ARG A 205 21.48 8.46 2.22
N GLN A 206 20.60 7.88 3.02
CA GLN A 206 20.95 6.69 3.78
C GLN A 206 21.02 5.49 2.83
N GLU A 207 22.15 4.77 2.85
CA GLU A 207 22.39 3.62 1.95
C GLU A 207 22.82 2.35 2.72
N SER A 208 22.92 2.38 4.06
CA SER A 208 23.34 1.21 4.83
C SER A 208 22.27 0.13 4.91
N VAL A 209 20.99 0.52 4.83
CA VAL A 209 19.83 -0.38 4.87
C VAL A 209 18.80 0.20 3.91
N SER A 210 18.91 -0.21 2.64
CA SER A 210 18.09 0.36 1.59
C SER A 210 16.61 0.04 1.76
N SER A 211 15.79 1.07 1.64
CA SER A 211 14.34 0.93 1.50
C SER A 211 14.01 0.46 0.07
N VAL A 212 13.04 -0.44 -0.05
CA VAL A 212 12.57 -0.93 -1.36
C VAL A 212 11.10 -0.60 -1.56
N VAL A 213 10.67 -0.45 -2.82
CA VAL A 213 9.25 -0.39 -3.17
C VAL A 213 8.71 -1.81 -3.38
N GLY A 214 7.49 -2.06 -2.90
CA GLY A 214 6.85 -3.36 -3.03
C GLY A 214 5.33 -3.25 -3.21
N PRO A 215 4.71 -4.14 -4.02
CA PRO A 215 3.27 -4.18 -4.19
C PRO A 215 2.57 -4.81 -2.97
N ILE A 216 1.35 -4.35 -2.71
CA ILE A 216 0.38 -4.89 -1.75
C ILE A 216 -0.90 -5.20 -2.52
N THR A 217 -1.40 -6.44 -2.46
CA THR A 217 -2.51 -6.93 -3.29
C THR A 217 -3.34 -7.96 -2.53
N ARG A 218 -4.53 -8.31 -3.03
CA ARG A 218 -5.39 -9.36 -2.44
C ARG A 218 -5.09 -10.78 -2.92
N SER A 219 -4.28 -10.95 -3.96
CA SER A 219 -3.95 -12.27 -4.52
C SER A 219 -2.47 -12.41 -4.89
N LEU A 220 -1.91 -13.61 -4.71
CA LEU A 220 -0.54 -13.90 -5.13
C LEU A 220 -0.36 -13.75 -6.66
N ALA A 221 -1.40 -14.07 -7.44
CA ALA A 221 -1.41 -13.87 -8.89
C ALA A 221 -1.17 -12.41 -9.26
N ASN A 222 -1.81 -11.46 -8.56
CA ASN A 222 -1.63 -10.04 -8.80
C ASN A 222 -0.20 -9.58 -8.50
N VAL A 223 0.40 -10.06 -7.39
CA VAL A 223 1.82 -9.78 -7.11
C VAL A 223 2.70 -10.13 -8.32
N ARG A 224 2.48 -11.30 -8.93
CA ARG A 224 3.21 -11.74 -10.12
C ARG A 224 2.91 -10.84 -11.33
N THR A 225 1.64 -10.61 -11.65
CA THR A 225 1.24 -9.83 -12.83
C THR A 225 1.80 -8.41 -12.76
N ILE A 226 1.73 -7.75 -11.60
CA ILE A 226 2.29 -6.41 -11.40
C ILE A 226 3.80 -6.40 -11.53
N LEU A 227 4.49 -7.34 -10.86
CA LEU A 227 5.94 -7.45 -10.96
C LEU A 227 6.37 -7.66 -12.41
N LYS A 228 5.69 -8.53 -13.16
CA LYS A 228 5.96 -8.79 -14.57
C LYS A 228 5.75 -7.53 -15.42
N ALA A 229 4.58 -6.90 -15.32
CA ALA A 229 4.24 -5.69 -16.08
C ALA A 229 5.25 -4.55 -15.85
N ILE A 230 5.64 -4.31 -14.60
CA ILE A 230 6.63 -3.27 -14.28
C ILE A 230 8.01 -3.62 -14.84
N MET A 231 8.42 -4.89 -14.84
CA MET A 231 9.71 -5.27 -15.44
C MET A 231 9.69 -5.20 -16.97
N GLU A 232 8.55 -5.48 -17.60
CA GLU A 232 8.35 -5.35 -19.04
C GLU A 232 8.36 -3.90 -19.52
N ALA A 233 7.99 -2.95 -18.65
CA ALA A 233 8.13 -1.51 -18.88
C ALA A 233 9.60 -1.00 -18.87
N LYS A 234 10.57 -1.88 -18.59
CA LYS A 234 12.03 -1.59 -18.60
C LYS A 234 12.44 -0.37 -17.76
N PRO A 235 12.06 -0.31 -16.47
CA PRO A 235 12.27 0.85 -15.61
C PRO A 235 13.73 1.27 -15.44
N TRP A 236 14.69 0.35 -15.62
CA TRP A 236 16.13 0.65 -15.60
C TRP A 236 16.59 1.62 -16.70
N LEU A 237 15.76 1.91 -17.71
CA LEU A 237 16.05 2.93 -18.73
C LEU A 237 15.80 4.35 -18.22
N VAL A 238 15.04 4.52 -17.13
CA VAL A 238 14.61 5.82 -16.60
C VAL A 238 14.98 6.02 -15.13
N ASP A 239 15.17 4.94 -14.36
CA ASP A 239 15.63 5.00 -12.97
C ASP A 239 17.00 4.31 -12.82
N PRO A 240 18.09 5.06 -12.54
CA PRO A 240 19.42 4.48 -12.35
C PRO A 240 19.53 3.63 -11.07
N LYS A 241 18.55 3.68 -10.15
CA LYS A 241 18.51 2.80 -8.97
C LYS A 241 18.02 1.39 -9.30
N VAL A 242 17.50 1.17 -10.51
CA VAL A 242 16.91 -0.12 -10.91
C VAL A 242 17.94 -0.96 -11.66
N HIS A 243 18.13 -2.19 -11.19
CA HIS A 243 18.97 -3.16 -11.88
C HIS A 243 18.30 -3.62 -13.19
N ASN A 244 19.09 -3.75 -14.25
CA ASN A 244 18.63 -4.27 -15.54
C ASN A 244 18.42 -5.78 -15.47
N ILE A 245 17.35 -6.20 -14.78
CA ILE A 245 16.96 -7.59 -14.60
C ILE A 245 15.51 -7.74 -15.05
N ARG A 246 15.33 -8.41 -16.18
CA ARG A 246 14.02 -8.68 -16.77
C ARG A 246 13.22 -9.67 -15.92
N TRP A 247 11.91 -9.73 -16.19
CA TRP A 247 11.13 -10.91 -15.81
C TRP A 247 11.66 -12.14 -16.57
N ARG A 248 11.83 -13.26 -15.86
CA ARG A 248 12.38 -14.51 -16.40
C ARG A 248 11.33 -15.59 -16.25
N GLU A 249 10.49 -15.70 -17.28
CA GLU A 249 9.35 -16.61 -17.30
C GLU A 249 9.83 -18.07 -17.19
N ASP A 250 10.90 -18.41 -17.92
CA ASP A 250 11.60 -19.69 -17.87
C ASP A 250 11.98 -20.09 -16.43
N MET A 251 12.70 -19.22 -15.72
CA MET A 251 13.09 -19.50 -14.33
C MET A 251 11.89 -19.61 -13.38
N PHE A 252 10.83 -18.84 -13.62
CA PHE A 252 9.60 -18.96 -12.84
C PHE A 252 8.97 -20.34 -13.07
N GLN A 253 8.82 -20.79 -14.31
CA GLN A 253 8.25 -22.11 -14.63
C GLN A 253 9.12 -23.25 -14.09
N GLU A 254 10.43 -23.16 -14.23
CA GLU A 254 11.37 -24.12 -13.64
C GLU A 254 11.21 -24.19 -12.11
N SER A 255 11.04 -23.05 -11.44
CA SER A 255 10.84 -23.02 -9.98
C SER A 255 9.52 -23.68 -9.54
N GLN A 256 8.48 -23.63 -10.38
CA GLN A 256 7.19 -24.29 -10.09
C GLN A 256 7.29 -25.81 -10.23
N ALA A 257 8.15 -26.30 -11.13
CA ALA A 257 8.37 -27.74 -11.34
C ALA A 257 9.43 -28.33 -10.39
N ALA A 258 10.24 -27.49 -9.76
CA ALA A 258 11.34 -27.93 -8.92
C ALA A 258 10.86 -28.47 -7.55
N LYS A 259 11.56 -29.50 -7.06
CA LYS A 259 11.44 -29.91 -5.65
C LYS A 259 12.17 -28.89 -4.77
N LEU A 260 11.40 -28.07 -4.07
CA LEU A 260 11.94 -27.03 -3.19
C LEU A 260 12.37 -27.59 -1.83
N SER A 261 13.33 -26.92 -1.19
CA SER A 261 13.73 -27.17 0.20
C SER A 261 13.36 -25.98 1.06
N PHE A 262 12.63 -26.22 2.15
CA PHE A 262 12.13 -25.17 3.04
C PHE A 262 12.86 -25.20 4.39
N GLY A 263 13.54 -24.10 4.72
CA GLY A 263 14.06 -23.86 6.06
C GLY A 263 12.99 -23.20 6.93
N VAL A 264 12.77 -23.72 8.15
CA VAL A 264 11.76 -23.21 9.08
C VAL A 264 12.44 -22.65 10.32
N ILE A 265 12.36 -21.32 10.50
CA ILE A 265 12.84 -20.63 11.69
C ILE A 265 11.65 -20.39 12.62
N ARG A 266 11.65 -21.03 13.79
CA ARG A 266 10.57 -20.91 14.78
C ARG A 266 10.84 -19.87 15.85
N PHE A 267 12.11 -19.51 16.01
CA PHE A 267 12.57 -18.52 16.97
C PHE A 267 13.90 -17.97 16.47
N ASP A 268 14.03 -16.66 16.44
CA ASP A 268 15.22 -15.94 16.00
C ASP A 268 16.14 -15.54 17.17
N HIS A 269 15.88 -16.07 18.37
CA HIS A 269 16.54 -15.70 19.62
C HIS A 269 16.22 -14.29 20.16
N HIS A 270 15.32 -13.55 19.51
CA HIS A 270 14.96 -12.18 19.90
C HIS A 270 13.47 -12.00 20.17
N VAL A 271 12.59 -12.57 19.33
CA VAL A 271 11.15 -12.38 19.41
C VAL A 271 10.44 -13.73 19.38
N HIS A 272 9.62 -13.99 20.40
CA HIS A 272 8.76 -15.16 20.42
C HIS A 272 7.56 -14.97 19.49
N LEU A 273 7.19 -16.04 18.78
CA LEU A 273 5.95 -16.09 18.02
C LEU A 273 4.75 -16.12 18.97
N SER A 274 3.68 -15.42 18.61
CA SER A 274 2.40 -15.60 19.29
C SER A 274 1.81 -16.97 18.95
N PRO A 275 0.99 -17.58 19.84
CA PRO A 275 0.41 -18.90 19.57
C PRO A 275 -0.33 -19.02 18.24
N PRO A 276 -1.12 -18.02 17.77
CA PRO A 276 -1.75 -18.07 16.46
C PRO A 276 -0.76 -18.10 15.29
N VAL A 277 0.36 -17.36 15.38
CA VAL A 277 1.38 -17.32 14.33
C VAL A 277 2.16 -18.64 14.30
N GLN A 278 2.50 -19.19 15.46
CA GLN A 278 3.14 -20.51 15.55
C GLN A 278 2.27 -21.59 14.91
N ARG A 279 0.98 -21.62 15.23
CA ARG A 279 0.02 -22.54 14.63
C ARG A 279 -0.09 -22.37 13.11
N ALA A 280 -0.09 -21.13 12.61
CA ALA A 280 -0.14 -20.87 11.16
C ALA A 280 1.11 -21.41 10.44
N ILE A 281 2.30 -21.26 11.05
CA ILE A 281 3.53 -21.85 10.52
C ILE A 281 3.46 -23.38 10.54
N ASP A 282 2.96 -23.99 11.61
CA ASP A 282 2.80 -25.45 11.69
C ASP A 282 1.86 -26.00 10.61
N MET A 283 0.74 -25.29 10.36
CA MET A 283 -0.19 -25.62 9.29
C MET A 283 0.47 -25.52 7.91
N ALA A 284 1.25 -24.46 7.66
CA ALA A 284 1.97 -24.29 6.41
C ALA A 284 3.02 -25.39 6.19
N VAL A 285 3.82 -25.71 7.21
CA VAL A 285 4.82 -26.79 7.14
C VAL A 285 4.18 -28.15 6.89
N THR A 286 3.00 -28.40 7.46
CA THR A 286 2.26 -29.67 7.24
C THR A 286 1.72 -29.78 5.82
N ALA A 287 1.44 -28.65 5.16
CA ALA A 287 0.88 -28.60 3.80
C ALA A 287 1.93 -28.65 2.68
N LEU A 288 3.22 -28.41 3.01
CA LEU A 288 4.36 -28.45 2.08
C LEU A 288 4.93 -29.87 1.93
#